data_AF-A0A8G1ZGR8-F1
#
_entry.id   AF-A0A8G1ZGR8-F1
#
_cell.length_a   1.000
_cell.length_b   1.000
_cell.length_c   1.000
_cell.angle_alpha   90.00
_cell.angle_beta   90.00
_cell.angle_gamma   90.00
#
_symmetry.space_group_name_H-M   'P 1'
#
loop_
_entity.id
_entity.type
_entity.pdbx_description
1 polymer ?
#
loop_
_entity_poly.entity_id
_entity_poly.type
_entity_poly.pdbx_seq_one_letter_code
_entity_poly.pdbx_strand_id
1 'polypeptide(L)'
;MIHEITPFKQLLKRLHVARGNFHYQGDLYRAGEDLASLASRIARHLTDQFVETRFAVTTQKFAGGRKILAEILDAPGDLTARDDQNAFLTKVRDQMERFGYTRSNLLQDFHSCSFFCEARIGRAYWSALAKRLGSRNPVEPSLSLAAFKKRVKPGDSLKLLDAPTGHRSLGTTRLITQVRSGDLILEGRSYLAFPRASAFACDGKLVRISIGSDDDPDAHLLYEWQRQKAA
;
A
#
# COMPACT_ATOMS: atom_id res chain seq x y z
N MET A 1 18.73 27.36 -3.90
CA MET A 1 18.79 26.78 -5.25
C MET A 1 18.03 25.47 -5.24
N ILE A 2 16.81 25.47 -5.76
CA ILE A 2 15.99 24.27 -5.86
C ILE A 2 16.46 23.55 -7.12
N HIS A 3 17.23 22.48 -6.97
CA HIS A 3 17.52 21.60 -8.09
C HIS A 3 16.21 20.89 -8.45
N GLU A 4 15.64 21.24 -9.60
CA GLU A 4 14.54 20.48 -10.20
C GLU A 4 15.02 19.03 -10.41
N ILE A 5 14.55 18.13 -9.54
CA ILE A 5 14.74 16.70 -9.69
C ILE A 5 13.89 16.30 -10.90
N THR A 6 14.54 16.19 -12.07
CA THR A 6 13.89 15.66 -13.27
C THR A 6 13.61 14.18 -13.04
N PRO A 7 12.34 13.72 -13.09
CA PRO A 7 11.99 12.32 -12.86
C PRO A 7 12.70 11.40 -13.87
N PHE A 8 13.14 10.21 -13.44
CA PHE A 8 13.82 9.22 -14.30
C PHE A 8 13.05 8.92 -15.62
N LYS A 9 11.72 8.92 -15.57
CA LYS A 9 10.85 8.77 -16.77
C LYS A 9 10.92 9.92 -17.77
N GLN A 10 11.25 11.14 -17.34
CA GLN A 10 11.45 12.28 -18.25
C GLN A 10 12.85 12.25 -18.89
N LEU A 11 13.85 11.68 -18.21
CA LEU A 11 15.17 11.40 -18.79
C LEU A 11 15.04 10.42 -19.98
N LEU A 12 14.18 9.40 -19.83
CA LEU A 12 13.88 8.43 -20.90
C LEU A 12 13.24 9.05 -22.14
N LYS A 13 12.50 10.18 -22.02
CA LYS A 13 11.87 10.86 -23.17
C LYS A 13 12.83 11.78 -23.96
N ARG A 14 13.98 12.16 -23.38
CA ARG A 14 14.88 13.17 -23.96
C ARG A 14 16.17 12.61 -24.58
N LEU A 15 16.46 11.32 -24.41
CA LEU A 15 17.70 10.73 -24.93
C LEU A 15 17.48 10.19 -26.34
N HIS A 16 18.09 10.88 -27.31
CA HIS A 16 18.29 10.34 -28.66
C HIS A 16 19.21 9.11 -28.56
N VAL A 17 18.63 7.92 -28.66
CA VAL A 17 19.39 6.67 -28.53
C VAL A 17 19.87 6.23 -29.92
N ALA A 18 21.10 6.58 -30.28
CA ALA A 18 21.74 6.00 -31.45
C ALA A 18 21.96 4.49 -31.21
N ARG A 19 21.34 3.64 -32.04
CA ARG A 19 21.48 2.16 -32.07
C ARG A 19 20.95 1.38 -30.84
N GLY A 20 19.91 1.87 -30.17
CA GLY A 20 19.24 1.12 -29.09
C GLY A 20 19.99 1.06 -27.75
N ASN A 21 21.14 1.73 -27.62
CA ASN A 21 21.95 1.78 -26.38
C ASN A 21 21.41 2.80 -25.36
N PHE A 22 21.12 2.33 -24.16
CA PHE A 22 20.83 3.17 -23.00
C PHE A 22 21.97 3.07 -21.98
N HIS A 23 22.45 4.22 -21.53
CA HIS A 23 23.40 4.31 -20.44
C HIS A 23 22.97 5.38 -19.44
N TYR A 24 22.86 4.97 -18.19
CA TYR A 24 22.68 5.83 -17.02
C TYR A 24 23.77 5.50 -16.01
N GLN A 25 24.35 6.54 -15.42
CA GLN A 25 25.23 6.44 -14.28
C GLN A 25 24.86 7.57 -13.32
N GLY A 26 24.51 7.19 -12.09
CA GLY A 26 24.20 8.15 -11.05
C GLY A 26 25.45 8.90 -10.57
N ASP A 27 25.24 10.11 -10.08
CA ASP A 27 26.30 11.03 -9.63
C ASP A 27 26.98 10.58 -8.32
N LEU A 28 26.35 9.68 -7.56
CA LEU A 28 26.87 9.12 -6.31
C LEU A 28 27.46 7.71 -6.48
N TYR A 29 27.48 7.18 -7.71
CA TYR A 29 28.01 5.86 -8.02
C TYR A 29 29.50 5.74 -7.67
N ARG A 30 29.89 4.59 -7.12
CA ARG A 30 31.30 4.20 -6.91
C ARG A 30 31.53 2.79 -7.46
N ALA A 31 32.56 2.67 -8.30
CA ALA A 31 32.94 1.38 -8.88
C ALA A 31 33.46 0.42 -7.81
N GLY A 32 33.07 -0.86 -7.91
CA GLY A 32 33.56 -1.92 -7.03
C GLY A 32 33.01 -1.90 -5.60
N GLU A 33 32.02 -1.04 -5.30
CA GLU A 33 31.46 -0.95 -3.95
C GLU A 33 30.67 -2.21 -3.58
N ASP A 34 31.00 -2.80 -2.43
CA ASP A 34 30.29 -3.96 -1.91
C ASP A 34 28.85 -3.59 -1.51
N LEU A 35 27.98 -4.61 -1.46
CA LEU A 35 26.54 -4.39 -1.28
C LEU A 35 26.19 -3.80 0.09
N ALA A 36 26.92 -4.14 1.14
CA ALA A 36 26.63 -3.67 2.50
C ALA A 36 27.05 -2.21 2.67
N SER A 37 28.22 -1.84 2.15
CA SER A 37 28.68 -0.44 2.12
C SER A 37 27.74 0.44 1.27
N LEU A 38 27.34 -0.05 0.09
CA LEU A 38 26.37 0.63 -0.76
C LEU A 38 25.04 0.87 -0.01
N ALA A 39 24.47 -0.16 0.60
CA ALA A 39 23.21 -0.07 1.31
C ALA A 39 23.29 0.90 2.50
N SER A 40 24.41 0.88 3.24
CA SER A 40 24.64 1.79 4.36
C SER A 40 24.73 3.25 3.90
N ARG A 41 25.38 3.53 2.77
CA ARG A 41 25.43 4.88 2.18
C ARG A 41 24.07 5.33 1.67
N ILE A 42 23.32 4.46 1.01
CA ILE A 42 21.95 4.76 0.57
C ILE A 42 21.07 5.07 1.79
N ALA A 43 21.13 4.27 2.86
CA ALA A 43 20.35 4.50 4.07
C ALA A 43 20.63 5.87 4.70
N ARG A 44 21.92 6.24 4.79
CA ARG A 44 22.33 7.57 5.27
C ARG A 44 21.80 8.68 4.36
N HIS A 45 22.01 8.54 3.05
CA HIS A 45 21.53 9.52 2.06
C HIS A 45 20.02 9.71 2.11
N LEU A 46 19.24 8.63 2.23
CA LEU A 46 17.79 8.72 2.37
C LEU A 46 17.40 9.44 3.67
N THR A 47 18.11 9.20 4.77
CA THR A 47 17.88 9.91 6.04
C THR A 47 18.17 11.41 5.90
N ASP A 48 19.23 11.77 5.18
CA ASP A 48 19.61 13.16 4.95
C ASP A 48 18.64 13.89 3.99
N GLN A 49 18.13 13.19 2.97
CA GLN A 49 17.19 13.77 1.98
C GLN A 49 15.75 13.85 2.49
N PHE A 50 15.35 12.95 3.40
CA PHE A 50 14.00 12.85 3.93
C PHE A 50 14.05 12.89 5.47
N VAL A 51 14.38 14.06 6.01
CA VAL A 51 14.65 14.29 7.44
C VAL A 51 13.55 13.76 8.38
N GLU A 52 12.29 13.84 7.97
CA GLU A 52 11.14 13.40 8.77
C GLU A 52 10.65 11.98 8.42
N THR A 53 11.36 11.26 7.54
CA THR A 53 10.99 9.91 7.11
C THR A 53 11.94 8.87 7.69
N ARG A 54 11.38 7.80 8.23
CA ARG A 54 12.13 6.65 8.74
C ARG A 54 12.14 5.54 7.73
N PHE A 55 13.32 4.98 7.48
CA PHE A 55 13.50 3.86 6.55
C PHE A 55 14.14 2.65 7.24
N ALA A 56 13.76 1.46 6.79
CA ALA A 56 14.59 0.26 6.89
C ALA A 56 15.17 -0.06 5.52
N VAL A 57 16.48 -0.14 5.41
CA VAL A 57 17.16 -0.55 4.17
C VAL A 57 17.64 -1.99 4.32
N THR A 58 17.24 -2.85 3.39
CA THR A 58 17.65 -4.26 3.37
C THR A 58 18.21 -4.64 2.01
N THR A 59 19.01 -5.69 1.98
CA THR A 59 19.71 -6.15 0.77
C THR A 59 19.37 -7.59 0.46
N GLN A 60 19.28 -7.94 -0.81
CA GLN A 60 19.08 -9.32 -1.27
C GLN A 60 20.06 -9.63 -2.40
N LYS A 61 20.55 -10.87 -2.45
CA LYS A 61 21.35 -11.42 -3.57
C LYS A 61 20.58 -12.57 -4.21
N PHE A 62 20.64 -12.68 -5.52
CA PHE A 62 20.02 -13.75 -6.29
C PHE A 62 20.83 -14.02 -7.56
N ALA A 63 20.52 -15.11 -8.27
CA ALA A 63 21.31 -15.55 -9.43
C ALA A 63 21.46 -14.47 -10.53
N GLY A 64 20.51 -13.55 -10.63
CA GLY A 64 20.50 -12.45 -11.61
C GLY A 64 21.03 -11.11 -11.08
N GLY A 65 21.53 -11.03 -9.84
CA GLY A 65 22.14 -9.80 -9.32
C GLY A 65 21.92 -9.54 -7.83
N ARG A 66 21.92 -8.25 -7.48
CA ARG A 66 21.75 -7.77 -6.11
C ARG A 66 20.65 -6.72 -6.06
N LYS A 67 19.90 -6.66 -4.98
CA LYS A 67 18.76 -5.76 -4.79
C LYS A 67 18.89 -5.01 -3.48
N ILE A 68 18.47 -3.76 -3.48
CA ILE A 68 18.34 -2.92 -2.29
C ILE A 68 16.87 -2.52 -2.18
N LEU A 69 16.29 -2.80 -1.02
CA LEU A 69 14.92 -2.45 -0.67
C LEU A 69 14.97 -1.34 0.39
N ALA A 70 14.32 -0.20 0.11
CA ALA A 70 13.99 0.81 1.10
C ALA A 70 12.52 0.66 1.52
N GLU A 71 12.30 0.25 2.76
CA GLU A 71 10.98 0.18 3.37
C GLU A 71 10.72 1.43 4.21
N ILE A 72 9.63 2.13 3.91
CA ILE A 72 9.21 3.31 4.66
C ILE A 72 8.49 2.85 5.93
N LEU A 73 9.03 3.25 7.08
CA LEU A 73 8.53 2.88 8.40
C LEU A 73 7.67 3.96 9.04
N ASP A 74 7.92 5.22 8.67
CA ASP A 74 7.16 6.39 9.10
C ASP A 74 7.48 7.56 8.16
N ALA A 75 6.52 8.43 7.90
CA ALA A 75 6.67 9.66 7.11
C ALA A 75 5.59 10.67 7.54
N PRO A 76 5.81 11.99 7.43
CA PRO A 76 4.83 12.99 7.86
C PRO A 76 3.59 13.04 6.94
N GLY A 77 3.77 12.75 5.65
CA GLY A 77 2.70 12.78 4.66
C GLY A 77 1.71 11.63 4.82
N ASP A 78 0.44 11.88 4.48
CA ASP A 78 -0.58 10.85 4.35
C ASP A 78 -0.47 10.16 2.99
N LEU A 79 0.15 8.98 2.98
CA LEU A 79 0.29 8.09 1.82
C LEU A 79 -0.91 7.14 1.64
N THR A 80 -2.10 7.44 2.16
CA THR A 80 -3.28 6.58 1.94
C THR A 80 -3.72 6.58 0.46
N ALA A 81 -3.61 7.72 -0.23
CA ALA A 81 -3.97 7.81 -1.64
C ALA A 81 -2.90 7.18 -2.55
N ARG A 82 -3.33 6.36 -3.52
CA ARG A 82 -2.40 5.61 -4.40
C ARG A 82 -1.48 6.51 -5.22
N ASP A 83 -1.95 7.69 -5.62
CA ASP A 83 -1.14 8.65 -6.36
C ASP A 83 -0.03 9.23 -5.48
N ASP A 84 -0.32 9.53 -4.21
CA ASP A 84 0.66 9.99 -3.24
C ASP A 84 1.67 8.88 -2.88
N GLN A 85 1.21 7.63 -2.74
CA GLN A 85 2.09 6.47 -2.60
C GLN A 85 3.07 6.40 -3.77
N ASN A 86 2.55 6.38 -5.00
CA ASN A 86 3.36 6.24 -6.20
C ASN A 86 4.35 7.41 -6.34
N ALA A 87 3.91 8.64 -6.12
CA ALA A 87 4.75 9.82 -6.19
C ALA A 87 5.89 9.76 -5.16
N PHE A 88 5.59 9.37 -3.91
CA PHE A 88 6.60 9.26 -2.86
C PHE A 88 7.58 8.11 -3.12
N LEU A 89 7.08 6.94 -3.51
CA LEU A 89 7.92 5.80 -3.86
C LEU A 89 8.83 6.09 -5.06
N THR A 90 8.35 6.83 -6.06
CA THR A 90 9.19 7.30 -7.17
C THR A 90 10.31 8.22 -6.67
N LYS A 91 9.99 9.22 -5.82
CA LYS A 91 11.03 10.11 -5.25
C LYS A 91 12.11 9.35 -4.48
N VAL A 92 11.73 8.34 -3.69
CA VAL A 92 12.70 7.50 -2.97
C VAL A 92 13.58 6.71 -3.93
N ARG A 93 12.99 6.08 -4.96
CA ARG A 93 13.74 5.33 -5.98
C ARG A 93 14.69 6.23 -6.76
N ASP A 94 14.26 7.42 -7.16
CA ASP A 94 15.11 8.40 -7.85
C ASP A 94 16.37 8.72 -7.01
N GLN A 95 16.24 8.85 -5.68
CA GLN A 95 17.40 9.06 -4.80
C GLN A 95 18.31 7.84 -4.68
N MET A 96 17.74 6.63 -4.67
CA MET A 96 18.53 5.39 -4.64
C MET A 96 19.29 5.17 -5.94
N GLU A 97 18.66 5.43 -7.09
CA GLU A 97 19.25 5.24 -8.43
C GLU A 97 20.52 6.05 -8.66
N ARG A 98 20.67 7.21 -7.99
CA ARG A 98 21.90 8.02 -8.01
C ARG A 98 23.17 7.28 -7.59
N PHE A 99 23.04 6.17 -6.87
CA PHE A 99 24.18 5.34 -6.47
C PHE A 99 24.50 4.22 -7.46
N GLY A 100 23.70 4.06 -8.51
CA GLY A 100 23.78 2.94 -9.43
C GLY A 100 24.19 3.33 -10.84
N TYR A 101 24.33 2.31 -11.66
CA TYR A 101 24.36 2.46 -13.11
C TYR A 101 23.37 1.48 -13.74
N THR A 102 22.92 1.84 -14.93
CA THR A 102 22.16 0.95 -15.81
C THR A 102 22.72 1.08 -17.22
N ARG A 103 22.99 -0.05 -17.84
CA ARG A 103 23.40 -0.19 -19.23
C ARG A 103 22.45 -1.18 -19.87
N SER A 104 21.77 -0.79 -20.93
CA SER A 104 20.96 -1.73 -21.70
C SER A 104 21.08 -1.48 -23.18
N ASN A 105 20.85 -2.53 -23.98
CA ASN A 105 20.66 -2.41 -25.40
C ASN A 105 19.40 -3.20 -25.77
N LEU A 106 18.36 -2.47 -26.18
CA LEU A 106 17.05 -3.04 -26.50
C LEU A 106 17.09 -3.93 -27.75
N LEU A 107 18.01 -3.68 -28.66
CA LEU A 107 18.17 -4.45 -29.90
C LEU A 107 19.00 -5.73 -29.71
N GLN A 108 19.72 -5.85 -28.59
CA GLN A 108 20.60 -6.97 -28.27
C GLN A 108 20.15 -7.74 -27.03
N ASP A 109 18.95 -7.46 -26.53
CA ASP A 109 18.41 -8.02 -25.28
C ASP A 109 19.41 -7.97 -24.11
N PHE A 110 20.19 -6.88 -24.05
CA PHE A 110 21.22 -6.70 -23.05
C PHE A 110 20.70 -5.78 -21.95
N HIS A 111 20.85 -6.21 -20.70
CA HIS A 111 20.57 -5.39 -19.52
C HIS A 111 21.57 -5.69 -18.41
N SER A 112 22.25 -4.65 -17.92
CA SER A 112 23.19 -4.71 -16.82
C SER A 112 22.96 -3.51 -15.90
N CYS A 113 22.75 -3.77 -14.62
CA CYS A 113 22.66 -2.74 -13.60
C CYS A 113 23.54 -3.11 -12.39
N SER A 114 23.93 -2.10 -11.62
CA SER A 114 24.70 -2.31 -10.38
C SER A 114 23.88 -2.99 -9.29
N PHE A 115 22.58 -2.70 -9.23
CA PHE A 115 21.61 -3.30 -8.31
C PHE A 115 20.19 -2.99 -8.77
N PHE A 116 19.25 -3.83 -8.35
CA PHE A 116 17.82 -3.58 -8.48
C PHE A 116 17.34 -2.74 -7.30
N CYS A 117 16.58 -1.69 -7.59
CA CYS A 117 16.05 -0.77 -6.59
C CYS A 117 14.56 -1.03 -6.35
N GLU A 118 14.16 -1.20 -5.09
CA GLU A 118 12.76 -1.22 -4.70
C GLU A 118 12.52 -0.29 -3.52
N ALA A 119 11.45 0.50 -3.61
CA ALA A 119 10.90 1.23 -2.49
C ALA A 119 9.49 0.71 -2.24
N ARG A 120 9.13 0.51 -0.96
CA ARG A 120 7.79 0.10 -0.53
C ARG A 120 7.40 0.77 0.78
N ILE A 121 6.10 0.80 1.05
CA ILE A 121 5.56 1.25 2.34
C ILE A 121 5.44 0.04 3.26
N GLY A 122 6.05 0.12 4.44
CA GLY A 122 6.01 -0.97 5.43
C GLY A 122 4.77 -0.93 6.31
N ARG A 123 4.42 -2.07 6.93
CA ARG A 123 3.32 -2.16 7.91
C ARG A 123 3.48 -1.20 9.11
N ALA A 124 4.73 -0.88 9.46
CA ALA A 124 5.04 0.07 10.52
C ALA A 124 4.54 1.48 10.19
N TYR A 125 4.64 1.91 8.92
CA TYR A 125 4.15 3.22 8.50
C TYR A 125 2.66 3.35 8.72
N TRP A 126 1.90 2.34 8.31
CA TRP A 126 0.44 2.34 8.48
C TRP A 126 0.02 2.35 9.94
N SER A 127 0.76 1.63 10.79
CA SER A 127 0.55 1.63 12.23
C SER A 127 0.86 3.01 12.85
N ALA A 128 1.90 3.70 12.37
CA ALA A 128 2.24 5.06 12.80
C ALA A 128 1.18 6.08 12.33
N LEU A 129 0.73 5.98 11.08
CA LEU A 129 -0.32 6.82 10.51
C LEU A 129 -1.63 6.68 11.30
N ALA A 130 -2.08 5.45 11.58
CA ALA A 130 -3.29 5.19 12.35
C ALA A 130 -3.23 5.78 13.77
N LYS A 131 -2.04 5.82 14.40
CA LYS A 131 -1.84 6.48 15.69
C LYS A 131 -1.97 8.00 15.60
N ARG A 132 -1.53 8.61 14.50
CA ARG A 132 -1.61 10.07 14.28
C ARG A 132 -3.03 10.54 13.93
N LEU A 133 -3.68 9.83 13.01
CA LEU A 133 -5.01 10.21 12.50
C LEU A 133 -6.15 9.72 13.41
N GLY A 134 -5.86 8.78 14.30
CA GLY A 134 -6.88 7.99 14.99
C GLY A 134 -7.44 6.90 14.07
N SER A 135 -8.11 5.90 14.67
CA SER A 135 -8.75 4.84 13.88
C SER A 135 -9.87 5.44 13.04
N ARG A 136 -9.82 5.25 11.72
CA ARG A 136 -10.91 5.62 10.83
C ARG A 136 -12.13 4.76 11.15
N ASN A 137 -13.26 5.42 11.39
CA ASN A 137 -14.55 4.82 11.77
C ASN A 137 -14.44 3.80 12.92
N PRO A 138 -14.16 4.25 14.16
CA PRO A 138 -14.07 3.35 15.29
C PRO A 138 -15.44 2.72 15.55
N VAL A 139 -15.45 1.39 15.70
CA VAL A 139 -16.62 0.61 16.12
C VAL A 139 -16.21 -0.17 17.35
N GLU A 140 -16.92 0.03 18.45
CA GLU A 140 -16.68 -0.73 19.68
C GLU A 140 -17.07 -2.19 19.47
N PRO A 141 -16.18 -3.17 19.76
CA PRO A 141 -16.44 -4.58 19.52
C PRO A 141 -17.31 -5.18 20.65
N SER A 142 -18.47 -4.59 20.93
CA SER A 142 -19.39 -5.08 21.97
C SER A 142 -20.03 -6.43 21.60
N LEU A 143 -20.02 -6.77 20.31
CA LEU A 143 -20.67 -7.94 19.76
C LEU A 143 -19.70 -8.76 18.91
N SER A 144 -19.40 -9.98 19.36
CA SER A 144 -18.49 -10.88 18.65
C SER A 144 -19.08 -11.37 17.33
N LEU A 145 -18.22 -11.76 16.38
CA LEU A 145 -18.68 -12.33 15.10
C LEU A 145 -19.64 -13.53 15.29
N ALA A 146 -19.37 -14.39 16.26
CA ALA A 146 -20.24 -15.53 16.56
C ALA A 146 -21.61 -15.09 17.10
N ALA A 147 -21.64 -14.07 17.98
CA ALA A 147 -22.89 -13.48 18.46
C ALA A 147 -23.66 -12.77 17.34
N PHE A 148 -22.94 -12.11 16.42
CA PHE A 148 -23.51 -11.45 15.25
C PHE A 148 -24.22 -12.44 14.35
N LYS A 149 -23.53 -13.53 13.97
CA LYS A 149 -24.09 -14.61 13.16
C LYS A 149 -25.37 -15.23 13.75
N LYS A 150 -25.50 -15.26 15.07
CA LYS A 150 -26.71 -15.75 15.75
C LYS A 150 -27.88 -14.76 15.75
N ARG A 151 -27.62 -13.46 15.62
CA ARG A 151 -28.63 -12.40 15.72
C ARG A 151 -29.06 -11.85 14.37
N VAL A 152 -28.15 -11.82 13.39
CA VAL A 152 -28.48 -11.39 12.02
C VAL A 152 -29.42 -12.41 11.38
N LYS A 153 -30.45 -11.91 10.70
CA LYS A 153 -31.49 -12.76 10.09
C LYS A 153 -31.89 -12.26 8.71
N PRO A 154 -32.45 -13.12 7.85
CA PRO A 154 -33.13 -12.66 6.64
C PRO A 154 -34.20 -11.61 6.98
N GLY A 155 -34.31 -10.56 6.17
CA GLY A 155 -35.21 -9.42 6.40
C GLY A 155 -34.55 -8.22 7.08
N ASP A 156 -33.40 -8.39 7.74
CA ASP A 156 -32.55 -7.28 8.15
C ASP A 156 -31.93 -6.59 6.91
N SER A 157 -31.41 -5.37 7.06
CA SER A 157 -30.73 -4.64 5.99
C SER A 157 -29.34 -4.15 6.41
N LEU A 158 -28.44 -4.03 5.44
CA LEU A 158 -27.12 -3.43 5.61
C LEU A 158 -26.98 -2.23 4.68
N LYS A 159 -26.68 -1.06 5.25
CA LYS A 159 -26.31 0.14 4.49
C LYS A 159 -24.80 0.31 4.52
N LEU A 160 -24.15 0.32 3.36
CA LEU A 160 -22.71 0.55 3.31
C LEU A 160 -22.41 2.04 3.53
N LEU A 161 -21.83 2.38 4.67
CA LEU A 161 -21.51 3.75 5.08
C LEU A 161 -20.12 4.18 4.63
N ASP A 162 -19.12 3.30 4.74
CA ASP A 162 -17.75 3.57 4.32
C ASP A 162 -17.13 2.34 3.65
N ALA A 163 -16.30 2.59 2.63
CA ALA A 163 -15.56 1.58 1.90
C ALA A 163 -14.35 2.25 1.21
N PRO A 164 -13.36 1.47 0.74
CA PRO A 164 -12.27 2.02 -0.06
C PRO A 164 -12.78 2.77 -1.30
N THR A 165 -12.00 3.76 -1.74
CA THR A 165 -12.36 4.66 -2.85
C THR A 165 -12.81 3.89 -4.09
N GLY A 166 -13.90 4.33 -4.71
CA GLY A 166 -14.45 3.72 -5.93
C GLY A 166 -15.39 2.54 -5.69
N HIS A 167 -15.75 2.23 -4.44
CA HIS A 167 -16.68 1.14 -4.15
C HIS A 167 -18.10 1.46 -4.65
N ARG A 168 -18.52 0.79 -5.73
CA ARG A 168 -19.79 1.00 -6.46
C ARG A 168 -21.08 0.92 -5.62
N SER A 169 -21.03 0.39 -4.41
CA SER A 169 -22.20 0.19 -3.54
C SER A 169 -22.19 1.11 -2.31
N LEU A 170 -21.27 2.07 -2.24
CA LEU A 170 -21.21 3.04 -1.15
C LEU A 170 -22.54 3.83 -1.07
N GLY A 171 -23.08 3.98 0.14
CA GLY A 171 -24.36 4.63 0.39
C GLY A 171 -25.60 3.76 0.15
N THR A 172 -25.46 2.59 -0.50
CA THR A 172 -26.61 1.72 -0.81
C THR A 172 -27.02 0.88 0.40
N THR A 173 -28.34 0.77 0.61
CA THR A 173 -28.94 -0.17 1.56
C THR A 173 -29.38 -1.42 0.80
N ARG A 174 -29.05 -2.59 1.33
CA ARG A 174 -29.47 -3.88 0.76
C ARG A 174 -30.08 -4.77 1.81
N LEU A 175 -31.18 -5.43 1.44
CA LEU A 175 -31.82 -6.45 2.26
C LEU A 175 -30.94 -7.71 2.32
N ILE A 176 -30.87 -8.33 3.50
CA ILE A 176 -30.34 -9.67 3.68
C ILE A 176 -31.43 -10.66 3.29
N THR A 177 -31.19 -11.43 2.24
CA THR A 177 -32.13 -12.46 1.74
C THR A 177 -31.84 -13.83 2.33
N GLN A 178 -30.57 -14.11 2.68
CA GLN A 178 -30.16 -15.37 3.29
C GLN A 178 -28.94 -15.17 4.19
N VAL A 179 -28.89 -15.90 5.31
CA VAL A 179 -27.73 -15.98 6.20
C VAL A 179 -27.15 -17.39 6.11
N ARG A 180 -25.86 -17.52 5.80
CA ARG A 180 -25.15 -18.81 5.76
C ARG A 180 -24.03 -18.81 6.81
N SER A 181 -23.37 -19.94 7.00
CA SER A 181 -22.26 -20.04 7.95
C SER A 181 -21.05 -19.17 7.56
N GLY A 182 -20.80 -19.04 6.25
CA GLY A 182 -19.66 -18.34 5.66
C GLY A 182 -19.95 -16.93 5.14
N ASP A 183 -21.22 -16.60 4.83
CA ASP A 183 -21.57 -15.32 4.22
C ASP A 183 -23.03 -14.88 4.51
N LEU A 184 -23.33 -13.64 4.11
CA LEU A 184 -24.67 -13.09 3.98
C LEU A 184 -24.97 -12.92 2.49
N ILE A 185 -26.15 -13.34 2.03
CA ILE A 185 -26.64 -13.05 0.70
C ILE A 185 -27.47 -11.77 0.77
N LEU A 186 -27.09 -10.80 -0.04
CA LEU A 186 -27.75 -9.52 -0.16
C LEU A 186 -28.60 -9.49 -1.43
N GLU A 187 -29.60 -8.61 -1.43
CA GLU A 187 -30.36 -8.28 -2.63
C GLU A 187 -29.46 -7.94 -3.83
N GLY A 188 -29.87 -8.35 -5.03
CA GLY A 188 -29.09 -8.13 -6.26
C GLY A 188 -27.95 -9.13 -6.50
N ARG A 189 -28.04 -10.36 -5.95
CA ARG A 189 -27.03 -11.43 -6.09
C ARG A 189 -25.63 -11.04 -5.59
N SER A 190 -25.57 -10.08 -4.67
CA SER A 190 -24.34 -9.73 -3.97
C SER A 190 -24.21 -10.59 -2.71
N TYR A 191 -22.99 -10.87 -2.27
CA TYR A 191 -22.75 -11.54 -1.00
C TYR A 191 -21.72 -10.77 -0.18
N LEU A 192 -21.77 -10.95 1.15
CA LEU A 192 -20.79 -10.42 2.10
C LEU A 192 -20.21 -11.59 2.89
N ALA A 193 -18.95 -11.93 2.63
CA ALA A 193 -18.26 -13.00 3.33
C ALA A 193 -17.92 -12.58 4.77
N PHE A 194 -18.06 -13.51 5.71
CA PHE A 194 -17.62 -13.27 7.08
C PHE A 194 -16.10 -13.31 7.18
N PRO A 195 -15.46 -12.29 7.80
CA PRO A 195 -14.02 -12.28 7.99
C PRO A 195 -13.59 -13.22 9.12
N ARG A 196 -12.29 -13.28 9.38
CA ARG A 196 -11.77 -13.83 10.65
C ARG A 196 -12.22 -12.94 11.82
N ALA A 197 -12.32 -13.51 13.02
CA ALA A 197 -12.77 -12.79 14.21
C ALA A 197 -11.95 -11.53 14.52
N SER A 198 -10.63 -11.55 14.29
CA SER A 198 -9.74 -10.39 14.49
C SER A 198 -9.96 -9.23 13.51
N ALA A 199 -10.69 -9.47 12.41
CA ALA A 199 -11.00 -8.50 11.38
C ALA A 199 -12.48 -8.05 11.42
N PHE A 200 -13.16 -8.32 12.53
CA PHE A 200 -14.58 -7.98 12.73
C PHE A 200 -14.77 -7.15 13.98
N ALA A 201 -15.54 -6.07 13.88
CA ALA A 201 -16.07 -5.33 15.03
C ALA A 201 -17.53 -4.99 14.80
N CYS A 202 -18.34 -5.08 15.85
CA CYS A 202 -19.75 -4.74 15.80
C CYS A 202 -20.18 -4.19 17.16
N ASP A 203 -20.84 -3.03 17.17
CA ASP A 203 -21.38 -2.41 18.39
C ASP A 203 -22.87 -2.73 18.61
N GLY A 204 -23.46 -3.55 17.74
CA GLY A 204 -24.88 -3.86 17.71
C GLY A 204 -25.70 -3.05 16.70
N LYS A 205 -25.13 -1.97 16.13
CA LYS A 205 -25.67 -1.16 15.04
C LYS A 205 -24.69 -1.04 13.88
N LEU A 206 -23.45 -0.63 14.13
CA LEU A 206 -22.39 -0.57 13.13
C LEU A 206 -21.66 -1.91 13.05
N VAL A 207 -21.27 -2.28 11.84
CA VAL A 207 -20.49 -3.49 11.54
C VAL A 207 -19.28 -3.08 10.72
N ARG A 208 -18.09 -3.23 11.29
CA ARG A 208 -16.81 -2.96 10.63
C ARG A 208 -16.12 -4.27 10.26
N ILE A 209 -15.71 -4.39 9.00
CA ILE A 209 -14.99 -5.55 8.46
C ILE A 209 -13.68 -5.06 7.86
N SER A 210 -12.55 -5.48 8.41
CA SER A 210 -11.24 -5.17 7.84
C SER A 210 -11.01 -5.97 6.56
N ILE A 211 -10.64 -5.28 5.48
CA ILE A 211 -10.33 -5.83 4.16
C ILE A 211 -8.95 -5.39 3.67
N GLY A 212 -8.10 -4.94 4.60
CA GLY A 212 -6.78 -4.39 4.34
C GLY A 212 -5.85 -5.33 3.58
N SER A 213 -4.96 -4.73 2.81
CA SER A 213 -3.85 -5.40 2.11
C SER A 213 -2.51 -4.88 2.65
N ASP A 214 -1.39 -5.40 2.14
CA ASP A 214 -0.06 -4.86 2.52
C ASP A 214 0.12 -3.40 2.05
N ASP A 215 -0.59 -3.00 0.98
CA ASP A 215 -0.55 -1.67 0.38
C ASP A 215 -1.54 -0.68 1.01
N ASP A 216 -2.53 -1.18 1.77
CA ASP A 216 -3.51 -0.39 2.52
C ASP A 216 -4.10 -1.27 3.64
N PRO A 217 -3.41 -1.40 4.79
CA PRO A 217 -3.81 -2.34 5.84
C PRO A 217 -4.97 -1.83 6.71
N ASP A 218 -5.32 -0.54 6.65
CA ASP A 218 -6.50 -0.02 7.36
C ASP A 218 -7.77 -0.02 6.49
N ALA A 219 -7.70 -0.51 5.25
CA ALA A 219 -8.88 -0.66 4.41
C ALA A 219 -9.96 -1.49 5.13
N HIS A 220 -11.17 -0.95 5.21
CA HIS A 220 -12.30 -1.60 5.85
C HIS A 220 -13.61 -1.25 5.17
N LEU A 221 -14.61 -2.10 5.39
CA LEU A 221 -16.01 -1.82 5.09
C LEU A 221 -16.71 -1.46 6.40
N LEU A 222 -17.52 -0.41 6.38
CA LEU A 222 -18.39 -0.03 7.47
C LEU A 222 -19.84 -0.12 7.01
N TYR A 223 -20.62 -0.96 7.67
CA TYR A 223 -22.06 -1.08 7.44
C TYR A 223 -22.85 -0.57 8.63
N GLU A 224 -24.00 0.04 8.38
CA GLU A 224 -25.08 0.16 9.35
C GLU A 224 -26.01 -1.04 9.22
N TRP A 225 -26.15 -1.79 10.29
CA TRP A 225 -27.10 -2.89 10.42
C TRP A 225 -28.45 -2.37 10.92
N GLN A 226 -29.43 -2.45 10.03
CA GLN A 226 -30.81 -2.07 10.27
C GLN A 226 -31.62 -3.35 10.50
N ARG A 227 -31.96 -3.61 11.75
CA ARG A 227 -32.77 -4.78 12.11
C ARG A 227 -34.19 -4.60 11.59
N GLN A 228 -34.77 -5.70 11.10
CA GLN A 228 -36.18 -5.72 10.80
C GLN A 228 -36.96 -5.33 12.06
N LYS A 229 -37.78 -4.26 11.97
CA LYS A 229 -38.72 -3.92 13.05
C LYS A 229 -39.63 -5.14 13.25
N ALA A 230 -39.73 -5.60 14.49
CA ALA A 230 -40.76 -6.57 14.84
C ALA A 230 -42.12 -5.89 14.55
N ALA A 231 -42.89 -6.50 13.65
CA ALA A 231 -44.28 -6.14 13.42
C ALA A 231 -45.13 -6.61 14.61
#